data_AF-I3YIT6-F1
#
_entry.id   AF-I3YIT6-F1
#
_cell.length_a   1.000
_cell.length_b   1.000
_cell.length_c   1.000
_cell.angle_alpha   90.00
_cell.angle_beta   90.00
_cell.angle_gamma   90.00
#
_symmetry.space_group_name_H-M   'P 1'
#
loop_
_entity.id
_entity.type
_entity.pdbx_description
1 polymer ?
#
loop_
_entity_poly.entity_id
_entity_poly.type
_entity_poly.pdbx_seq_one_letter_code
_entity_poly.pdbx_strand_id
1 'polypeptide(L)'
;MQEPAPAPEAVGKIWKLQGKFPALADYLVFFGIFLLAQVVGAVTALLVGCKWPDQALLASADETVSTAEQVLVGHFNAVSYFVAMTLTLVGFLFYRSRRRGPKIIAHFSSRGLNPVLLLWGVVFMLATSVVLEPLLSLLPEVPNAYGRGAWAIVTVVVMAPLFEEVIFRGVLLESTRAKYGVMAAWLVSSAVFGIVHVHPTVAVNAFAIGLVLGFVYMRTDSLWSTIILHAVNNGIAYLALVTGHGNAMLIDLVGSRTLYVLIYIGALAVFAVSGYMMLLALRRLKAEDKNRAAA
;
A
#
# COMPACT_ATOMS: atom_id res chain seq x y z
N MET A 1 -40.56 -37.04 16.60
CA MET A 1 -39.44 -37.13 15.64
C MET A 1 -39.02 -35.71 15.34
N GLN A 2 -37.92 -35.24 15.93
CA GLN A 2 -37.36 -33.93 15.61
C GLN A 2 -36.46 -34.08 14.38
N GLU A 3 -36.69 -33.28 13.34
CA GLU A 3 -35.80 -33.18 12.19
C GLU A 3 -34.40 -32.76 12.67
N PRO A 4 -33.31 -33.36 12.13
CA PRO A 4 -31.98 -32.92 12.46
C PRO A 4 -31.71 -31.55 11.82
N ALA A 5 -31.12 -30.65 12.61
CA ALA A 5 -30.69 -29.33 12.14
C ALA A 5 -29.74 -29.46 10.93
N PRO A 6 -29.81 -28.52 9.95
CA PRO A 6 -28.92 -28.55 8.80
C PRO A 6 -27.48 -28.37 9.26
N ALA A 7 -26.59 -29.24 8.76
CA ALA A 7 -25.16 -29.19 9.04
C ALA A 7 -24.57 -27.83 8.61
N PRO A 8 -23.59 -27.28 9.34
CA PRO A 8 -22.94 -26.03 8.96
C PRO A 8 -22.32 -26.16 7.57
N GLU A 9 -22.71 -25.27 6.66
CA GLU A 9 -22.17 -25.20 5.31
C GLU A 9 -20.63 -25.16 5.33
N ALA A 10 -20.05 -25.95 4.44
CA ALA A 10 -18.64 -26.24 4.39
C ALA A 10 -17.76 -24.98 4.19
N VAL A 11 -17.24 -24.44 5.29
CA VAL A 11 -16.11 -23.49 5.32
C VAL A 11 -14.78 -24.15 4.87
N GLY A 12 -14.79 -25.46 4.58
CA GLY A 12 -13.60 -26.28 4.32
C GLY A 12 -13.04 -26.30 2.88
N LYS A 13 -13.48 -25.45 1.95
CA LYS A 13 -13.05 -25.52 0.53
C LYS A 13 -12.10 -24.42 0.05
N ILE A 14 -11.30 -23.80 0.93
CA ILE A 14 -10.37 -22.73 0.51
C ILE A 14 -8.97 -23.27 0.16
N TRP A 15 -8.58 -24.46 0.63
CA TRP A 15 -7.15 -24.85 0.69
C TRP A 15 -6.67 -25.95 -0.28
N LYS A 16 -7.46 -26.35 -1.28
CA LYS A 16 -7.01 -27.30 -2.32
C LYS A 16 -7.04 -26.69 -3.72
N LEU A 17 -6.25 -25.64 -3.94
CA LEU A 17 -5.85 -25.26 -5.30
C LEU A 17 -4.57 -26.03 -5.64
N GLN A 18 -4.65 -26.92 -6.63
CA GLN A 18 -3.51 -27.63 -7.23
C GLN A 18 -2.63 -26.63 -8.02
N GLY A 19 -1.97 -25.72 -7.30
CA GLY A 19 -0.56 -25.33 -7.39
C GLY A 19 0.08 -24.99 -8.74
N LYS A 20 -0.52 -24.17 -9.61
CA LYS A 20 0.25 -23.51 -10.70
C LYS A 20 0.49 -22.01 -10.50
N PHE A 21 -0.32 -21.33 -9.70
CA PHE A 21 -0.30 -19.87 -9.56
C PHE A 21 -0.23 -19.44 -8.08
N PRO A 22 0.55 -18.41 -7.72
CA PRO A 22 1.51 -17.70 -8.56
C PRO A 22 2.87 -18.42 -8.63
N ALA A 23 3.54 -18.38 -9.77
CA ALA A 23 4.97 -18.66 -9.97
C ALA A 23 5.74 -17.34 -10.16
N LEU A 24 7.07 -17.39 -10.18
CA LEU A 24 7.90 -16.18 -10.38
C LEU A 24 7.48 -15.40 -11.64
N ALA A 25 7.24 -16.12 -12.76
CA ALA A 25 6.79 -15.53 -14.01
C ALA A 25 5.45 -14.78 -13.88
N ASP A 26 4.54 -15.20 -12.99
CA ASP A 26 3.25 -14.52 -12.81
C ASP A 26 3.45 -13.13 -12.16
N TYR A 27 4.45 -12.94 -11.31
CA TYR A 27 4.81 -11.62 -10.77
C TYR A 27 5.50 -10.74 -11.81
N LEU A 28 6.33 -11.32 -12.69
CA LEU A 28 6.92 -10.58 -13.81
C LEU A 28 5.85 -10.11 -14.80
N VAL A 29 4.84 -10.94 -15.06
CA VAL A 29 3.69 -10.55 -15.89
C VAL A 29 2.87 -9.46 -15.20
N PHE A 30 2.63 -9.55 -13.90
CA PHE A 30 2.00 -8.46 -13.13
C PHE A 30 2.77 -7.15 -13.33
N PHE A 31 4.10 -7.17 -13.18
CA PHE A 31 4.93 -5.98 -13.34
C PHE A 31 4.91 -5.45 -14.77
N GLY A 32 4.94 -6.33 -15.78
CA GLY A 32 4.82 -5.94 -17.19
C GLY A 32 3.46 -5.30 -17.51
N ILE A 33 2.36 -5.86 -16.99
CA ILE A 33 1.02 -5.27 -17.11
C ILE A 33 0.99 -3.89 -16.45
N PHE A 34 1.53 -3.78 -15.24
CA PHE A 34 1.60 -2.52 -14.51
C PHE A 34 2.35 -1.45 -15.31
N LEU A 35 3.58 -1.73 -15.77
CA LEU A 35 4.37 -0.77 -16.56
C LEU A 35 3.67 -0.34 -17.85
N LEU A 36 3.06 -1.28 -18.59
CA LEU A 36 2.31 -0.96 -19.79
C LEU A 36 1.10 -0.08 -19.46
N ALA A 37 0.39 -0.38 -18.38
CA ALA A 37 -0.75 0.41 -17.93
C ALA A 37 -0.36 1.84 -17.55
N GLN A 38 0.83 2.06 -16.95
CA GLN A 38 1.33 3.41 -16.68
C GLN A 38 1.47 4.24 -17.96
N VAL A 39 2.04 3.64 -19.02
CA VAL A 39 2.20 4.31 -20.33
C VAL A 39 0.83 4.62 -20.94
N VAL A 40 -0.09 3.64 -20.92
CA VAL A 40 -1.45 3.84 -21.44
C VAL A 40 -2.17 4.95 -20.67
N GLY A 41 -2.08 4.97 -19.34
CA GLY A 41 -2.68 6.02 -18.51
C GLY A 41 -2.14 7.41 -18.84
N ALA A 42 -0.82 7.55 -19.00
CA ALA A 42 -0.20 8.81 -19.39
C ALA A 42 -0.66 9.29 -20.79
N VAL A 43 -0.70 8.38 -21.77
CA VAL A 43 -1.21 8.70 -23.11
C VAL A 43 -2.69 9.08 -23.07
N THR A 44 -3.52 8.36 -22.29
CA THR A 44 -4.94 8.70 -22.13
C THR A 44 -5.12 10.09 -21.54
N ALA A 45 -4.33 10.47 -20.52
CA ALA A 45 -4.38 11.81 -19.94
C ALA A 45 -4.12 12.90 -21.01
N LEU A 46 -3.12 12.70 -21.88
CA LEU A 46 -2.85 13.61 -22.99
C LEU A 46 -4.01 13.68 -24.00
N LEU A 47 -4.60 12.53 -24.34
CA LEU A 47 -5.71 12.45 -25.32
C LEU A 47 -6.98 13.13 -24.82
N VAL A 48 -7.24 13.15 -23.51
CA VAL A 48 -8.39 13.86 -22.92
C VAL A 48 -8.10 15.33 -22.62
N GLY A 49 -6.95 15.85 -23.05
CA GLY A 49 -6.61 17.27 -22.99
C GLY A 49 -5.85 17.69 -21.73
N CYS A 50 -5.37 16.76 -20.88
CA CYS A 50 -4.43 17.11 -19.83
C CYS A 50 -3.09 17.51 -20.45
N LYS A 51 -2.44 18.54 -19.89
CA LYS A 51 -1.12 18.97 -20.34
C LYS A 51 -0.04 18.14 -19.66
N TRP A 52 1.02 17.85 -20.39
CA TRP A 52 2.23 17.29 -19.78
C TRP A 52 2.86 18.35 -18.85
N PRO A 53 3.33 17.97 -17.66
CA PRO A 53 3.97 18.89 -16.72
C PRO A 53 5.15 19.66 -17.33
N ASP A 54 5.10 21.00 -17.26
CA ASP A 54 6.20 21.85 -17.68
C ASP A 54 7.18 22.08 -16.51
N GLN A 55 8.39 21.52 -16.65
CA GLN A 55 9.42 21.59 -15.62
C GLN A 55 9.93 23.02 -15.39
N ALA A 56 9.90 23.90 -16.40
CA ALA A 56 10.32 25.28 -16.26
C ALA A 56 9.31 26.08 -15.42
N LEU A 57 8.01 25.83 -15.62
CA LEU A 57 6.95 26.45 -14.82
C LEU A 57 6.91 25.92 -13.39
N LEU A 58 7.16 24.61 -13.20
CA LEU A 58 7.30 24.02 -11.86
C LEU A 58 8.48 24.60 -11.07
N ALA A 59 9.59 24.90 -11.74
CA ALA A 59 10.77 25.50 -11.14
C ALA A 59 10.71 27.05 -11.07
N SER A 60 9.59 27.66 -11.46
CA SER A 60 9.43 29.11 -11.42
C SER A 60 9.57 29.64 -9.99
N ALA A 61 10.34 30.74 -9.83
CA ALA A 61 10.44 31.47 -8.58
C ALA A 61 9.12 32.17 -8.19
N ASP A 62 8.22 32.37 -9.16
CA ASP A 62 6.88 32.86 -8.90
C ASP A 62 6.01 31.72 -8.35
N GLU A 63 5.65 31.82 -7.06
CA GLU A 63 4.82 30.84 -6.36
C GLU A 63 3.44 30.65 -7.00
N THR A 64 2.88 31.70 -7.63
CA THR A 64 1.58 31.63 -8.27
C THR A 64 1.63 30.78 -9.54
N VAL A 65 2.69 30.95 -10.32
CA VAL A 65 2.96 30.18 -11.55
C VAL A 65 3.27 28.73 -11.21
N SER A 66 4.18 28.48 -10.28
CA SER A 66 4.56 27.13 -9.88
C SER A 66 3.41 26.37 -9.22
N THR A 67 2.58 27.04 -8.41
CA THR A 67 1.39 26.41 -7.81
C THR A 67 0.33 26.10 -8.85
N ALA A 68 0.09 27.00 -9.82
CA ALA A 68 -0.85 26.74 -10.91
C ALA A 68 -0.42 25.52 -11.74
N GLU A 69 0.87 25.39 -12.04
CA GLU A 69 1.41 24.23 -12.74
C GLU A 69 1.28 22.96 -11.90
N GLN A 70 1.53 23.01 -10.58
CA GLN A 70 1.33 21.86 -9.70
C GLN A 70 -0.13 21.38 -9.63
N VAL A 71 -1.11 22.27 -9.82
CA VAL A 71 -2.53 21.87 -9.93
C VAL A 71 -2.79 21.13 -11.25
N LEU A 72 -2.17 21.56 -12.35
CA LEU A 72 -2.24 20.85 -13.63
C LEU A 72 -1.58 19.48 -13.55
N VAL A 73 -0.43 19.36 -12.88
CA VAL A 73 0.22 18.08 -12.54
C VAL A 73 -0.76 17.17 -11.79
N GLY A 74 -1.43 17.70 -10.76
CA GLY A 74 -2.40 16.94 -9.99
C GLY A 74 -3.55 16.39 -10.84
N HIS A 75 -4.06 17.17 -11.80
CA HIS A 75 -5.09 16.72 -12.73
C HIS A 75 -4.58 15.65 -13.71
N PHE A 76 -3.39 15.85 -14.30
CA PHE A 76 -2.75 14.87 -15.18
C PHE A 76 -2.53 13.52 -14.46
N ASN A 77 -2.03 13.58 -13.23
CA ASN A 77 -1.79 12.41 -12.38
C ASN A 77 -3.11 11.70 -12.02
N ALA A 78 -4.17 12.43 -11.71
CA ALA A 78 -5.46 11.81 -11.39
C ALA A 78 -6.00 10.96 -12.55
N VAL A 79 -5.99 11.51 -13.77
CA VAL A 79 -6.46 10.78 -14.96
C VAL A 79 -5.56 9.59 -15.28
N SER A 80 -4.25 9.82 -15.35
CA SER A 80 -3.30 8.77 -15.70
C SER A 80 -3.28 7.64 -14.67
N TYR A 81 -3.29 7.97 -13.38
CA TYR A 81 -3.32 7.00 -12.29
C TYR A 81 -4.62 6.18 -12.28
N PHE A 82 -5.79 6.81 -12.46
CA PHE A 82 -7.06 6.09 -12.52
C PHE A 82 -7.07 5.02 -13.62
N VAL A 83 -6.68 5.42 -14.83
CA VAL A 83 -6.66 4.55 -16.00
C VAL A 83 -5.64 3.43 -15.79
N ALA A 84 -4.42 3.78 -15.38
CA ALA A 84 -3.34 2.81 -15.23
C ALA A 84 -3.63 1.78 -14.14
N MET A 85 -4.13 2.20 -12.98
CA MET A 85 -4.45 1.27 -11.90
C MET A 85 -5.67 0.42 -12.19
N THR A 86 -6.66 0.96 -12.90
CA THR A 86 -7.81 0.17 -13.40
C THR A 86 -7.35 -0.91 -14.38
N LEU A 87 -6.52 -0.55 -15.37
CA LEU A 87 -5.97 -1.49 -16.34
C LEU A 87 -5.07 -2.53 -15.70
N THR A 88 -4.27 -2.13 -14.71
CA THR A 88 -3.43 -3.05 -13.93
C THR A 88 -4.29 -4.08 -13.20
N LEU A 89 -5.31 -3.62 -12.47
CA LEU A 89 -6.21 -4.50 -11.72
C LEU A 89 -6.98 -5.43 -12.65
N VAL A 90 -7.66 -4.89 -13.66
CA VAL A 90 -8.48 -5.67 -14.60
C VAL A 90 -7.61 -6.62 -15.43
N GLY A 91 -6.48 -6.14 -15.96
CA GLY A 91 -5.55 -6.93 -16.74
C GLY A 91 -4.96 -8.08 -15.95
N PHE A 92 -4.56 -7.83 -14.69
CA PHE A 92 -4.02 -8.89 -13.84
C PHE A 92 -5.09 -9.89 -13.38
N LEU A 93 -6.31 -9.42 -13.07
CA LEU A 93 -7.43 -10.32 -12.76
C LEU A 93 -7.78 -11.22 -13.95
N PHE A 94 -7.80 -10.66 -15.16
CA PHE A 94 -7.99 -11.42 -16.39
C PHE A 94 -6.88 -12.46 -16.59
N TYR A 95 -5.61 -12.06 -16.51
CA TYR A 95 -4.47 -12.98 -16.61
C TYR A 95 -4.55 -14.11 -15.56
N ARG A 96 -4.81 -13.75 -14.29
CA ARG A 96 -4.98 -14.70 -13.19
C ARG A 96 -6.09 -15.70 -13.46
N SER A 97 -7.24 -15.25 -13.99
CA SER A 97 -8.35 -16.14 -14.34
C SER A 97 -7.98 -17.14 -15.44
N ARG A 98 -7.23 -16.71 -16.47
CA ARG A 98 -6.71 -17.57 -17.54
C ARG A 98 -5.71 -18.60 -17.02
N ARG A 99 -4.91 -18.23 -16.02
CA ARG A 99 -3.97 -19.12 -15.30
C ARG A 99 -4.65 -20.01 -14.27
N ARG A 100 -5.99 -19.93 -14.14
CA ARG A 100 -6.80 -20.64 -13.13
C ARG A 100 -6.31 -20.39 -11.71
N GLY A 101 -5.86 -19.16 -11.44
CA GLY A 101 -5.47 -18.73 -10.10
C GLY A 101 -6.66 -18.66 -9.14
N PRO A 102 -6.40 -18.44 -7.84
CA PRO A 102 -7.44 -18.30 -6.83
C PRO A 102 -8.46 -17.22 -7.22
N LYS A 103 -9.75 -17.52 -7.04
CA LYS A 103 -10.84 -16.56 -7.28
C LYS A 103 -11.07 -15.58 -6.11
N ILE A 104 -10.33 -15.76 -5.02
CA ILE A 104 -10.39 -14.90 -3.84
C ILE A 104 -9.98 -13.49 -4.28
N ILE A 105 -10.87 -12.54 -4.04
CA ILE A 105 -10.68 -11.10 -4.27
C ILE A 105 -11.24 -10.43 -3.04
N ALA A 106 -10.44 -9.53 -2.46
CA ALA A 106 -10.89 -8.41 -1.64
C ALA A 106 -12.05 -8.69 -0.67
N HIS A 107 -11.74 -8.98 0.59
CA HIS A 107 -12.75 -9.02 1.63
C HIS A 107 -12.97 -7.63 2.23
N PHE A 108 -14.17 -7.09 2.00
CA PHE A 108 -14.63 -5.82 2.58
C PHE A 108 -15.55 -6.13 3.76
N SER A 109 -15.03 -5.98 4.97
CA SER A 109 -15.77 -6.30 6.20
C SER A 109 -15.73 -5.13 7.19
N SER A 110 -16.91 -4.61 7.54
CA SER A 110 -17.04 -3.59 8.60
C SER A 110 -16.67 -4.13 9.98
N ARG A 111 -16.76 -5.45 10.20
CA ARG A 111 -16.35 -6.10 11.45
C ARG A 111 -14.85 -6.01 11.71
N GLY A 112 -14.05 -5.78 10.66
CA GLY A 112 -12.62 -5.53 10.79
C GLY A 112 -12.24 -4.15 11.33
N LEU A 113 -13.19 -3.19 11.36
CA LEU A 113 -12.97 -1.82 11.81
C LEU A 113 -12.90 -1.73 13.34
N ASN A 114 -11.83 -2.29 13.91
CA ASN A 114 -11.54 -2.16 15.33
C ASN A 114 -10.76 -0.86 15.60
N PRO A 115 -11.32 0.12 16.33
CA PRO A 115 -10.67 1.42 16.52
C PRO A 115 -9.34 1.33 17.28
N VAL A 116 -9.19 0.36 18.20
CA VAL A 116 -7.94 0.15 18.93
C VAL A 116 -6.85 -0.37 18.00
N LEU A 117 -7.19 -1.29 17.09
CA LEU A 117 -6.25 -1.80 16.10
C LEU A 117 -5.88 -0.73 15.07
N LEU A 118 -6.84 0.09 14.64
CA LEU A 118 -6.57 1.20 13.74
C LEU A 118 -5.67 2.25 14.40
N LEU A 119 -5.94 2.62 15.65
CA LEU A 119 -5.07 3.52 16.41
C LEU A 119 -3.66 2.94 16.56
N TRP A 120 -3.56 1.65 16.93
CA TRP A 120 -2.28 0.95 16.99
C TRP A 120 -1.57 0.98 15.63
N GLY A 121 -2.28 0.76 14.53
CA GLY A 121 -1.74 0.82 13.18
C GLY A 121 -1.18 2.20 12.83
N VAL A 122 -1.92 3.28 13.13
CA VAL A 122 -1.45 4.65 12.92
C VAL A 122 -0.19 4.93 13.74
N VAL A 123 -0.22 4.63 15.04
CA VAL A 123 0.93 4.85 15.94
C VAL A 123 2.15 4.05 15.49
N PHE A 124 1.95 2.81 15.04
CA PHE A 124 3.04 1.97 14.57
C PHE A 124 3.60 2.46 13.22
N MET A 125 2.77 2.93 12.29
CA MET A 125 3.24 3.53 11.04
C MET A 125 4.03 4.82 11.30
N LEU A 126 3.56 5.69 12.20
CA LEU A 126 4.30 6.90 12.60
C LEU A 126 5.64 6.55 13.24
N ALA A 127 5.66 5.60 14.18
CA ALA A 127 6.90 5.12 14.79
C ALA A 127 7.86 4.53 13.74
N THR A 128 7.33 3.79 12.76
CA THR A 128 8.10 3.24 11.64
C THR A 128 8.74 4.35 10.82
N SER A 129 7.98 5.40 10.48
CA SER A 129 8.51 6.55 9.73
C SER A 129 9.65 7.25 10.47
N VAL A 130 9.52 7.47 11.78
CA VAL A 130 10.59 8.09 12.60
C VAL A 130 11.81 7.18 12.70
N VAL A 131 11.63 5.87 12.90
CA VAL A 131 12.75 4.93 13.02
C VAL A 131 13.52 4.80 11.70
N LEU A 132 12.83 4.85 10.56
CA LEU A 132 13.44 4.79 9.24
C LEU A 132 14.13 6.09 8.81
N GLU A 133 13.79 7.22 9.42
CA GLU A 133 14.28 8.54 9.01
C GLU A 133 15.81 8.63 8.81
N PRO A 134 16.69 8.11 9.71
CA PRO A 134 18.14 8.15 9.49
C PRO A 134 18.62 7.33 8.29
N LEU A 135 17.86 6.30 7.88
CA LEU A 135 18.14 5.54 6.67
C LEU A 135 17.64 6.30 5.44
N LEU A 136 16.43 6.88 5.52
CA LEU A 136 15.84 7.64 4.41
C LEU A 136 16.64 8.90 4.08
N SER A 137 17.30 9.52 5.07
CA SER A 137 18.19 10.67 4.86
C SER A 137 19.47 10.34 4.09
N LEU A 138 19.80 9.06 3.91
CA LEU A 138 20.93 8.60 3.09
C LEU A 138 20.52 8.30 1.64
N LEU A 139 19.22 8.38 1.33
CA LEU A 139 18.67 8.08 0.01
C LEU A 139 18.30 9.37 -0.73
N PRO A 140 18.10 9.31 -2.07
CA PRO A 140 17.76 10.49 -2.86
C PRO A 140 16.49 11.18 -2.36
N GLU A 141 16.44 12.51 -2.46
CA GLU A 141 15.23 13.27 -2.14
C GLU A 141 14.08 12.89 -3.07
N VAL A 142 12.86 12.89 -2.53
CA VAL A 142 11.68 12.56 -3.31
C VAL A 142 11.25 13.83 -4.07
N PRO A 143 11.22 13.81 -5.42
CA PRO A 143 10.73 14.94 -6.19
C PRO A 143 9.23 15.12 -5.94
N ASN A 144 8.76 16.37 -5.93
CA ASN A 144 7.32 16.66 -5.89
C ASN A 144 6.68 16.36 -7.26
N ALA A 145 6.45 15.07 -7.53
CA ALA A 145 5.82 14.58 -8.73
C ALA A 145 4.30 14.40 -8.60
N TYR A 146 3.74 14.56 -7.39
CA TYR A 146 2.34 14.28 -7.08
C TYR A 146 1.39 15.43 -7.46
N GLY A 147 1.89 16.68 -7.44
CA GLY A 147 1.11 17.89 -7.69
C GLY A 147 0.41 18.44 -6.45
N ARG A 148 -0.42 19.46 -6.65
CA ARG A 148 -1.20 20.14 -5.60
C ARG A 148 -2.69 20.20 -5.94
N GLY A 149 -3.49 20.59 -4.95
CA GLY A 149 -4.93 20.82 -5.11
C GLY A 149 -5.79 19.57 -4.96
N ALA A 150 -7.08 19.72 -5.28
CA ALA A 150 -8.09 18.68 -5.02
C ALA A 150 -7.81 17.37 -5.77
N TRP A 151 -7.36 17.44 -7.02
CA TRP A 151 -7.03 16.26 -7.82
C TRP A 151 -5.88 15.45 -7.24
N ALA A 152 -4.83 16.11 -6.74
CA ALA A 152 -3.72 15.44 -6.07
C ALA A 152 -4.17 14.78 -4.76
N ILE A 153 -5.01 15.44 -3.96
CA ILE A 153 -5.60 14.85 -2.75
C ILE A 153 -6.42 13.59 -3.08
N VAL A 154 -7.34 13.68 -4.04
CA VAL A 154 -8.17 12.55 -4.47
C VAL A 154 -7.30 11.39 -4.94
N THR A 155 -6.24 11.67 -5.68
CA THR A 155 -5.32 10.65 -6.18
C THR A 155 -4.56 9.97 -5.04
N VAL A 156 -3.86 10.76 -4.20
CA VAL A 156 -2.91 10.26 -3.20
C VAL A 156 -3.62 9.68 -1.97
N VAL A 157 -4.73 10.28 -1.55
CA VAL A 157 -5.42 9.96 -0.27
C VAL A 157 -6.61 9.04 -0.47
N VAL A 158 -7.19 8.97 -1.68
CA VAL A 158 -8.39 8.14 -1.94
C VAL A 158 -8.10 7.05 -2.96
N MET A 159 -7.74 7.41 -4.18
CA MET A 159 -7.58 6.45 -5.27
C MET A 159 -6.42 5.49 -5.01
N ALA A 160 -5.28 5.99 -4.56
CA ALA A 160 -4.10 5.16 -4.29
C ALA A 160 -4.39 4.12 -3.21
N PRO A 161 -4.85 4.48 -2.00
CA PRO A 161 -5.26 3.49 -1.00
C PRO A 161 -6.29 2.48 -1.51
N LEU A 162 -7.29 2.92 -2.30
CA LEU A 162 -8.30 2.01 -2.84
C LEU A 162 -7.71 0.99 -3.81
N PHE A 163 -7.02 1.45 -4.85
CA PHE A 163 -6.47 0.57 -5.88
C PHE A 163 -5.33 -0.29 -5.35
N GLU A 164 -4.40 0.32 -4.62
CA GLU A 164 -3.22 -0.37 -4.13
C GLU A 164 -3.60 -1.44 -3.12
N GLU A 165 -4.50 -1.16 -2.16
CA GLU A 165 -4.91 -2.20 -1.21
C GLU A 165 -5.66 -3.35 -1.87
N VAL A 166 -6.51 -3.07 -2.86
CA VAL A 166 -7.19 -4.13 -3.63
C VAL A 166 -6.17 -4.98 -4.40
N ILE A 167 -5.21 -4.37 -5.09
CA ILE A 167 -4.20 -5.08 -5.89
C ILE A 167 -3.25 -5.87 -4.99
N PHE A 168 -2.64 -5.21 -3.99
CA PHE A 168 -1.55 -5.79 -3.21
C PHE A 168 -2.07 -6.72 -2.11
N ARG A 169 -3.16 -6.35 -1.42
CA ARG A 169 -3.67 -7.12 -0.26
C ARG A 169 -4.81 -8.04 -0.71
N GLY A 170 -5.75 -7.51 -1.48
CA GLY A 170 -6.91 -8.27 -1.96
C GLY A 170 -6.57 -9.33 -3.03
N VAL A 171 -5.55 -9.09 -3.86
CA VAL A 171 -5.21 -9.99 -4.98
C VAL A 171 -3.85 -10.65 -4.81
N LEU A 172 -2.75 -9.90 -4.73
CA LEU A 172 -1.39 -10.46 -4.68
C LEU A 172 -1.12 -11.23 -3.39
N LEU A 173 -1.40 -10.65 -2.23
CA LEU A 173 -1.21 -11.30 -0.93
C LEU A 173 -2.05 -12.57 -0.84
N GLU A 174 -3.36 -12.51 -1.11
CA GLU A 174 -4.23 -13.70 -1.08
C GLU A 174 -3.79 -14.78 -2.07
N SER A 175 -3.40 -14.40 -3.29
CA SER A 175 -2.89 -15.36 -4.27
C SER A 175 -1.61 -16.04 -3.79
N THR A 176 -0.71 -15.26 -3.17
CA THR A 176 0.55 -15.77 -2.62
C THR A 176 0.29 -16.67 -1.41
N ARG A 177 -0.65 -16.29 -0.54
CA ARG A 177 -1.01 -17.02 0.69
C ARG A 177 -1.58 -18.38 0.36
N ALA A 178 -2.44 -18.45 -0.66
CA ALA A 178 -3.05 -19.69 -1.12
C ALA A 178 -2.01 -20.76 -1.55
N LYS A 179 -0.80 -20.35 -1.96
CA LYS A 179 0.24 -21.27 -2.43
C LYS A 179 1.44 -21.41 -1.48
N TYR A 180 1.94 -20.30 -0.96
CA TYR A 180 3.18 -20.24 -0.17
C TYR A 180 2.95 -19.96 1.33
N GLY A 181 1.69 -19.74 1.73
CA GLY A 181 1.30 -19.49 3.12
C GLY A 181 1.54 -18.06 3.60
N VAL A 182 1.21 -17.85 4.88
CA VAL A 182 1.13 -16.52 5.54
C VAL A 182 2.41 -15.70 5.40
N MET A 183 3.56 -16.25 5.81
CA MET A 183 4.81 -15.47 5.86
C MET A 183 5.30 -15.03 4.48
N ALA A 184 5.20 -15.92 3.48
CA ALA A 184 5.58 -15.60 2.12
C ALA A 184 4.65 -14.53 1.53
N ALA A 185 3.34 -14.65 1.76
CA ALA A 185 2.37 -13.66 1.30
C ALA A 185 2.61 -12.27 1.87
N TRP A 186 2.88 -12.20 3.18
CA TRP A 186 3.17 -10.97 3.89
C TRP A 186 4.43 -10.27 3.36
N LEU A 187 5.53 -11.01 3.20
CA LEU A 187 6.79 -10.46 2.72
C LEU A 187 6.75 -10.11 1.22
N VAL A 188 6.24 -11.00 0.37
CA VAL A 188 6.26 -10.82 -1.08
C VAL A 188 5.30 -9.70 -1.50
N SER A 189 4.09 -9.63 -0.94
CA SER A 189 3.17 -8.53 -1.25
C SER A 189 3.77 -7.18 -0.87
N SER A 190 4.39 -7.09 0.32
CA SER A 190 5.05 -5.86 0.77
C SER A 190 6.26 -5.48 -0.08
N ALA A 191 7.07 -6.48 -0.49
CA ALA A 191 8.23 -6.27 -1.35
C ALA A 191 7.82 -5.77 -2.75
N VAL A 192 6.82 -6.42 -3.37
CA VAL A 192 6.30 -5.99 -4.67
C VAL A 192 5.70 -4.58 -4.55
N PHE A 193 4.99 -4.29 -3.46
CA PHE A 193 4.46 -2.95 -3.18
C PHE A 193 5.57 -1.89 -3.09
N GLY A 194 6.68 -2.17 -2.42
CA GLY A 194 7.85 -1.27 -2.43
C GLY A 194 8.47 -1.11 -3.81
N ILE A 195 8.71 -2.21 -4.53
CA ILE A 195 9.40 -2.22 -5.83
C ILE A 195 8.65 -1.40 -6.89
N VAL A 196 7.32 -1.45 -6.93
CA VAL A 196 6.54 -0.71 -7.95
C VAL A 196 6.66 0.81 -7.83
N HIS A 197 7.13 1.33 -6.69
CA HIS A 197 7.35 2.76 -6.52
C HIS A 197 8.61 3.27 -7.25
N VAL A 198 9.53 2.37 -7.62
CA VAL A 198 10.78 2.61 -8.41
C VAL A 198 11.80 3.54 -7.74
N HIS A 199 11.36 4.60 -7.08
CA HIS A 199 12.20 5.55 -6.35
C HIS A 199 12.71 4.92 -5.03
N PRO A 200 14.03 4.87 -4.77
CA PRO A 200 14.59 4.16 -3.62
C PRO A 200 13.99 4.54 -2.27
N THR A 201 13.87 5.84 -1.99
CA THR A 201 13.34 6.37 -0.73
C THR A 201 11.87 5.96 -0.52
N VAL A 202 11.08 6.04 -1.58
CA VAL A 202 9.66 5.66 -1.55
C VAL A 202 9.52 4.14 -1.46
N ALA A 203 10.36 3.39 -2.16
CA ALA A 203 10.34 1.92 -2.14
C ALA A 203 10.65 1.34 -0.75
N VAL A 204 11.66 1.88 -0.05
CA VAL A 204 12.01 1.46 1.32
C VAL A 204 10.88 1.79 2.29
N ASN A 205 10.33 3.01 2.22
CA ASN A 205 9.22 3.41 3.06
C ASN A 205 7.96 2.57 2.79
N ALA A 206 7.56 2.43 1.53
CA ALA A 206 6.40 1.66 1.10
C ALA A 206 6.54 0.18 1.46
N PHE A 207 7.72 -0.42 1.37
CA PHE A 207 7.96 -1.78 1.85
C PHE A 207 7.62 -1.91 3.35
N ALA A 208 8.16 -1.02 4.19
CA ALA A 208 7.96 -1.06 5.63
C ALA A 208 6.49 -0.81 6.04
N ILE A 209 5.86 0.21 5.48
CA ILE A 209 4.43 0.46 5.67
C ILE A 209 3.60 -0.71 5.14
N GLY A 210 4.05 -1.31 4.03
CA GLY A 210 3.39 -2.45 3.42
C GLY A 210 3.37 -3.70 4.30
N LEU A 211 4.40 -3.91 5.11
CA LEU A 211 4.44 -4.96 6.13
C LEU A 211 3.36 -4.72 7.20
N VAL A 212 3.20 -3.48 7.67
CA VAL A 212 2.17 -3.14 8.67
C VAL A 212 0.77 -3.35 8.10
N LEU A 213 0.50 -2.82 6.90
CA LEU A 213 -0.80 -2.97 6.23
C LEU A 213 -1.11 -4.45 5.93
N GLY A 214 -0.14 -5.20 5.42
CA GLY A 214 -0.30 -6.63 5.14
C GLY A 214 -0.66 -7.44 6.39
N PHE A 215 -0.05 -7.11 7.54
CA PHE A 215 -0.42 -7.71 8.82
C PHE A 215 -1.84 -7.35 9.24
N VAL A 216 -2.21 -6.07 9.20
CA VAL A 216 -3.55 -5.60 9.58
C VAL A 216 -4.60 -6.32 8.75
N TYR A 217 -4.42 -6.41 7.43
CA TYR A 217 -5.33 -7.15 6.54
C TYR A 217 -5.47 -8.61 6.95
N MET A 218 -4.36 -9.33 7.16
CA MET A 218 -4.40 -10.74 7.56
C MET A 218 -5.07 -10.96 8.92
N ARG A 219 -5.02 -9.96 9.81
CA ARG A 219 -5.60 -10.08 11.15
C ARG A 219 -7.08 -9.71 11.19
N THR A 220 -7.52 -8.76 10.37
CA THR A 220 -8.90 -8.27 10.35
C THR A 220 -9.76 -8.91 9.26
N ASP A 221 -9.14 -9.50 8.25
CA ASP A 221 -9.78 -9.95 7.01
C ASP A 221 -10.66 -8.83 6.40
N SER A 222 -10.16 -7.58 6.45
CA SER A 222 -10.88 -6.39 6.04
C SER A 222 -9.97 -5.40 5.33
N LEU A 223 -10.21 -5.19 4.04
CA LEU A 223 -9.55 -4.13 3.27
C LEU A 223 -9.93 -2.74 3.75
N TRP A 224 -11.12 -2.51 4.29
CA TRP A 224 -11.46 -1.19 4.83
C TRP A 224 -10.49 -0.74 5.91
N SER A 225 -9.99 -1.69 6.72
CA SER A 225 -9.02 -1.38 7.76
C SER A 225 -7.71 -0.87 7.18
N THR A 226 -7.21 -1.51 6.12
CA THR A 226 -5.94 -1.10 5.50
C THR A 226 -6.10 0.11 4.60
N ILE A 227 -7.22 0.26 3.87
CA ILE A 227 -7.54 1.45 3.08
C ILE A 227 -7.55 2.69 3.96
N ILE A 228 -8.20 2.63 5.14
CA ILE A 228 -8.25 3.77 6.07
C ILE A 228 -6.85 4.10 6.59
N LEU A 229 -6.08 3.09 7.04
CA LEU A 229 -4.72 3.31 7.53
C LEU A 229 -3.81 3.89 6.45
N HIS A 230 -3.87 3.35 5.24
CA HIS A 230 -3.09 3.80 4.10
C HIS A 230 -3.50 5.24 3.70
N ALA A 231 -4.80 5.56 3.67
CA ALA A 231 -5.29 6.91 3.43
C ALA A 231 -4.79 7.90 4.49
N VAL A 232 -4.78 7.51 5.77
CA VAL A 232 -4.21 8.35 6.84
C VAL A 232 -2.72 8.58 6.63
N ASN A 233 -1.95 7.52 6.34
CA ASN A 233 -0.52 7.62 6.07
C ASN A 233 -0.23 8.57 4.90
N ASN A 234 -0.93 8.39 3.78
CA ASN A 234 -0.76 9.21 2.59
C ASN A 234 -1.25 10.65 2.81
N GLY A 235 -2.32 10.83 3.59
CA GLY A 235 -2.81 12.16 3.97
C GLY A 235 -1.79 12.95 4.78
N ILE A 236 -1.12 12.29 5.74
CA ILE A 236 -0.04 12.91 6.54
C ILE A 236 1.15 13.26 5.64
N ALA A 237 1.59 12.34 4.78
CA ALA A 237 2.70 12.57 3.86
C ALA A 237 2.41 13.70 2.86
N TYR A 238 1.19 13.71 2.30
CA TYR A 238 0.75 14.77 1.39
C TYR A 238 0.61 16.12 2.08
N LEU A 239 0.13 16.16 3.33
CA LEU A 239 0.08 17.39 4.13
C LEU A 239 1.48 17.97 4.36
N ALA A 240 2.46 17.11 4.69
CA ALA A 240 3.86 17.52 4.81
C ALA A 240 4.37 18.10 3.48
N LEU A 241 4.09 17.42 2.35
CA LEU A 241 4.48 17.88 1.02
C LEU A 241 3.92 19.28 0.68
N VAL A 242 2.62 19.51 0.86
CA VAL A 242 1.98 20.78 0.45
C VAL A 242 2.32 21.95 1.38
N THR A 243 2.73 21.66 2.62
CA THR A 243 3.20 22.68 3.57
C THR A 243 4.70 22.98 3.44
N GLY A 244 5.39 22.38 2.46
CA GLY A 244 6.82 22.61 2.20
C GLY A 244 7.75 21.71 3.03
N HIS A 245 7.22 20.73 3.76
CA HIS A 245 7.95 19.82 4.62
C HIS A 245 8.07 18.40 4.04
N GLY A 246 7.83 18.20 2.75
CA GLY A 246 7.79 16.86 2.13
C GLY A 246 9.10 16.06 2.22
N ASN A 247 10.24 16.76 2.21
CA ASN A 247 11.57 16.17 2.44
C ASN A 247 12.19 16.63 3.77
N ALA A 248 11.45 17.36 4.61
CA ALA A 248 11.96 17.82 5.89
C ALA A 248 12.14 16.63 6.83
N MET A 249 13.29 16.54 7.47
CA MET A 249 13.51 15.55 8.52
C MET A 249 12.83 16.01 9.82
N LEU A 250 12.45 15.07 10.68
CA LEU A 250 11.87 15.39 11.99
C LEU A 250 12.88 16.16 12.84
N ILE A 251 14.17 15.87 12.71
CA ILE A 251 15.22 16.63 13.41
C ILE A 251 15.18 18.12 13.05
N ASP A 252 14.87 18.45 11.80
CA ASP A 252 14.77 19.84 11.31
C ASP A 252 13.47 20.50 11.80
N LEU A 253 12.36 19.75 11.78
CA LEU A 253 11.05 20.23 12.25
C LEU A 253 11.04 20.52 13.76
N VAL A 254 11.72 19.69 14.54
CA VAL A 254 11.76 19.80 16.00
C VAL A 254 12.72 20.91 16.45
N GLY A 255 13.79 21.18 15.68
CA GLY A 255 14.78 22.22 15.98
C GLY A 255 15.59 21.99 17.26
N SER A 256 15.43 20.85 17.94
CA SER A 256 16.10 20.48 19.18
C SER A 256 16.58 19.04 19.14
N ARG A 257 17.90 18.85 19.16
CA ARG A 257 18.53 17.52 19.13
C ARG A 257 18.11 16.65 20.32
N THR A 258 18.00 17.24 21.51
CA THR A 258 17.58 16.50 22.72
C THR A 258 16.15 15.99 22.57
N LEU A 259 15.23 16.85 22.10
CA LEU A 259 13.84 16.47 21.91
C LEU A 259 13.69 15.42 20.79
N TYR A 260 14.43 15.58 19.69
CA TYR A 260 14.48 14.58 18.62
C TYR A 260 14.93 13.21 19.14
N VAL A 261 16.02 13.15 19.93
CA VAL A 261 16.52 11.89 20.51
C VAL A 261 15.47 11.25 21.42
N LEU A 262 14.77 12.03 22.24
CA LEU A 262 13.70 11.51 23.11
C LEU A 262 12.53 10.93 22.30
N ILE A 263 12.10 11.64 21.25
CA ILE A 263 11.06 11.16 20.33
C ILE A 263 11.52 9.88 19.62
N TYR A 264 12.75 9.85 19.13
CA TYR A 264 13.33 8.69 18.44
C TYR A 264 13.40 7.47 19.36
N ILE A 265 13.83 7.62 20.62
CA ILE A 265 13.84 6.52 21.60
C ILE A 265 12.41 5.99 21.84
N GLY A 266 11.44 6.89 22.00
CA GLY A 266 10.03 6.51 22.15
C GLY A 266 9.50 5.75 20.92
N ALA A 267 9.76 6.28 19.72
CA ALA A 267 9.38 5.64 18.46
C ALA A 267 10.06 4.26 18.30
N LEU A 268 11.34 4.15 18.65
CA LEU A 268 12.09 2.90 18.58
C LEU A 268 11.50 1.84 19.53
N ALA A 269 11.11 2.24 20.75
CA ALA A 269 10.44 1.33 21.68
C ALA A 269 9.09 0.85 21.15
N VAL A 270 8.26 1.77 20.64
CA VAL A 270 6.96 1.44 20.01
C VAL A 270 7.15 0.52 18.81
N PHE A 271 8.12 0.82 17.95
CA PHE A 271 8.45 0.02 16.77
C PHE A 271 8.89 -1.39 17.14
N ALA A 272 9.80 -1.54 18.10
CA ALA A 272 10.29 -2.83 18.55
C ALA A 272 9.18 -3.69 19.17
N VAL A 273 8.38 -3.11 20.07
CA VAL A 273 7.28 -3.82 20.74
C VAL A 273 6.20 -4.22 19.73
N SER A 274 5.76 -3.27 18.89
CA SER A 274 4.70 -3.52 17.90
C SER A 274 5.16 -4.51 16.83
N GLY A 275 6.41 -4.39 16.36
CA GLY A 275 7.03 -5.33 15.43
C GLY A 275 7.13 -6.74 16.01
N TYR A 276 7.54 -6.87 17.28
CA TYR A 276 7.58 -8.17 17.96
C TYR A 276 6.19 -8.80 18.09
N MET A 277 5.19 -8.03 18.53
CA MET A 277 3.81 -8.48 18.66
C MET A 277 3.21 -8.91 17.31
N MET A 278 3.48 -8.14 16.25
CA MET A 278 3.11 -8.46 14.89
C MET A 278 3.72 -9.81 14.45
N LEU A 279 5.01 -10.02 14.67
CA LEU A 279 5.69 -11.28 14.32
C LEU A 279 5.14 -12.49 15.08
N LEU A 280 4.84 -12.33 16.38
CA LEU A 280 4.20 -13.38 17.16
C LEU A 280 2.80 -13.73 16.62
N ALA A 281 2.00 -12.71 16.30
CA ALA A 281 0.67 -12.90 15.74
C ALA A 281 0.72 -13.60 14.36
N LEU A 282 1.65 -13.20 13.48
CA LEU A 282 1.85 -13.85 12.17
C LEU A 282 2.28 -15.32 12.32
N ARG A 283 3.12 -15.65 13.30
CA ARG A 283 3.51 -17.04 13.59
C ARG A 283 2.31 -17.87 14.05
N ARG A 284 1.41 -17.30 14.86
CA ARG A 284 0.16 -17.96 15.27
C ARG A 284 -0.76 -18.21 14.08
N LEU A 285 -0.98 -17.20 13.23
CA LEU A 285 -1.76 -17.33 12.00
C LEU A 285 -1.21 -18.43 11.08
N LYS A 286 0.11 -18.51 10.91
CA LYS A 286 0.77 -19.58 10.15
C LYS A 286 0.47 -20.97 10.75
N ALA A 287 0.50 -21.11 12.07
CA ALA A 287 0.22 -22.37 12.74
C ALA A 287 -1.25 -22.77 12.60
N GLU A 288 -2.17 -21.81 12.71
CA GLU A 288 -3.62 -22.03 12.52
C GLU A 288 -3.94 -22.49 11.09
N ASP A 289 -3.38 -21.83 10.07
CA ASP A 289 -3.56 -22.23 8.67
C ASP A 289 -3.02 -23.65 8.41
N LYS A 290 -1.87 -24.00 9.01
CA LYS A 290 -1.30 -25.36 8.91
C LYS A 290 -2.21 -26.41 9.56
N ASN A 291 -2.77 -26.11 10.74
CA ASN A 291 -3.68 -27.02 11.44
C ASN A 291 -4.98 -27.22 10.66
N ARG A 292 -5.53 -26.15 10.07
CA ARG A 292 -6.72 -26.21 9.20
C ARG A 292 -6.49 -27.01 7.93
N ALA A 293 -5.28 -26.96 7.37
CA ALA A 293 -4.93 -27.76 6.18
C ALA A 293 -4.74 -29.25 6.49
N ALA A 294 -4.50 -29.60 7.76
CA ALA A 294 -4.31 -30.98 8.22
C ALA A 294 -5.60 -31.67 8.69
N ALA A 295 -6.65 -30.90 9.00
CA ALA A 295 -7.99 -31.37 9.38
C ALA A 295 -8.89 -31.59 8.14
#